data_AF-A0A968KHF1-F1
#
_entry.id   AF-A0A968KHF1-F1
#
_cell.length_a   1.000
_cell.length_b   1.000
_cell.length_c   1.000
_cell.angle_alpha   90.00
_cell.angle_beta   90.00
_cell.angle_gamma   90.00
#
_symmetry.space_group_name_H-M   'P 1'
#
loop_
_entity.id
_entity.type
_entity.pdbx_description
1 polymer ?
#
loop_
_entity_poly.entity_id
_entity_poly.type
_entity_poly.pdbx_seq_one_letter_code
_entity_poly.pdbx_strand_id
1 'polypeptide(L)' 'VTTLTVVPTMLTPGGSHSEVEIPEALDHLRSRYPDIEIRYAWPANLDLLAKMLADHLKTFED' A
#
# COMPACT_ATOMS: atom_id res chain seq x y z
N VAL A 1 -13.85 -5.73 17.04
CA VAL A 1 -12.64 -5.20 16.36
C VAL A 1 -12.64 -3.70 16.56
N THR A 2 -11.64 -3.14 17.22
CA THR A 2 -11.53 -1.69 17.50
C THR A 2 -10.61 -0.98 16.50
N THR A 3 -9.79 -1.73 15.77
CA THR A 3 -8.86 -1.21 14.76
C THR A 3 -8.88 -2.08 13.52
N LEU A 4 -8.96 -1.45 12.34
CA LEU A 4 -8.86 -2.07 11.02
C LEU A 4 -7.62 -1.51 10.31
N THR A 5 -6.66 -2.36 9.99
CA THR A 5 -5.51 -1.98 9.16
C THR A 5 -5.73 -2.51 7.75
N VAL A 6 -5.75 -1.60 6.78
CA VAL A 6 -5.85 -1.90 5.36
C VAL A 6 -4.46 -1.86 4.76
N VAL A 7 -4.06 -3.01 4.20
CA VAL A 7 -2.76 -3.20 3.56
C VAL A 7 -3.02 -3.58 2.10
N PRO A 8 -2.67 -2.74 1.11
CA PRO A 8 -2.82 -3.08 -0.30
C PRO A 8 -1.86 -4.20 -0.70
N THR A 9 -2.12 -4.84 -1.84
CA THR A 9 -1.23 -5.86 -2.42
C THR A 9 -0.26 -5.30 -3.47
N MET A 10 -0.27 -3.98 -3.66
CA MET A 10 0.57 -3.27 -4.62
C MET A 10 2.03 -3.24 -4.14
N LEU A 11 2.97 -3.35 -5.08
CA LEU A 11 4.41 -3.29 -4.80
C LEU A 11 4.94 -1.86 -4.71
N THR A 12 4.40 -0.96 -5.53
CA THR A 12 4.85 0.44 -5.62
C THR A 12 3.70 1.41 -5.34
N PRO A 13 3.94 2.49 -4.57
CA PRO A 13 2.96 3.55 -4.42
C PRO A 13 2.84 4.34 -5.72
N GLY A 14 1.77 5.12 -5.83
CA GLY A 14 1.49 5.95 -7.00
C GLY A 14 0.22 5.55 -7.74
N GLY A 15 -0.17 6.42 -8.67
CA GLY A 15 -1.37 6.26 -9.51
C GLY A 15 -2.67 6.51 -8.74
N SER A 16 -3.77 6.60 -9.47
CA SER A 16 -5.09 6.93 -8.90
C SER A 16 -5.52 5.96 -7.81
N HIS A 17 -5.24 4.67 -7.99
CA HIS A 17 -5.74 3.65 -7.08
C HIS A 17 -5.20 3.80 -5.66
N SER A 18 -3.88 3.98 -5.51
CA SER A 18 -3.25 4.06 -4.18
C SER A 18 -3.34 5.43 -3.54
N GLU A 19 -3.40 6.50 -4.34
CA GLU A 19 -3.36 7.89 -3.88
C GLU A 19 -4.74 8.54 -3.76
N VAL A 20 -5.76 8.03 -4.45
CA VAL A 20 -7.10 8.65 -4.51
C VAL A 20 -8.19 7.65 -4.15
N GLU A 21 -8.33 6.58 -4.94
CA GLU A 21 -9.50 5.68 -4.86
C GLU A 21 -9.59 4.96 -3.51
N ILE A 22 -8.47 4.39 -3.03
CA ILE A 22 -8.43 3.73 -1.71
C ILE A 22 -8.67 4.76 -0.59
N PRO A 23 -7.94 5.89 -0.49
CA PRO A 23 -8.23 6.94 0.49
C PRO A 23 -9.70 7.36 0.54
N GLU A 24 -10.34 7.62 -0.60
CA GLU A 24 -11.75 8.00 -0.68
C GLU A 24 -12.67 6.91 -0.09
N ALA A 25 -12.44 5.64 -0.46
CA ALA A 25 -13.20 4.52 0.09
C ALA A 25 -13.02 4.41 1.62
N LEU A 26 -11.81 4.65 2.14
CA LEU A 26 -11.54 4.63 3.58
C LEU A 26 -12.20 5.82 4.29
N ASP A 27 -12.27 6.99 3.67
CA ASP A 27 -12.96 8.15 4.25
C ASP A 27 -14.47 7.92 4.37
N HIS A 28 -15.08 7.29 3.37
CA HIS A 28 -16.47 6.84 3.47
C HIS A 28 -16.68 5.85 4.63
N LEU A 29 -15.75 4.93 4.83
CA LEU A 29 -15.83 3.97 5.95
C LEU A 29 -15.63 4.65 7.31
N ARG A 30 -14.69 5.60 7.42
CA ARG A 30 -14.46 6.37 8.66
C ARG A 30 -15.70 7.15 9.08
N SER A 31 -16.39 7.77 8.10
CA SER A 31 -17.66 8.48 8.35
C SER A 31 -18.77 7.55 8.83
N ARG A 32 -18.85 6.34 8.26
CA ARG A 32 -19.87 5.34 8.61
C ARG A 32 -19.61 4.64 9.94
N TYR A 33 -18.35 4.49 10.33
CA TYR A 33 -17.92 3.74 11.51
C TYR A 33 -16.94 4.56 12.36
N PRO A 34 -17.40 5.65 13.01
CA PRO A 34 -16.51 6.58 13.73
C PRO A 34 -15.79 5.95 14.93
N ASP A 35 -16.34 4.87 15.50
CA ASP A 35 -15.74 4.16 16.64
C ASP A 35 -14.66 3.14 16.23
N ILE A 36 -14.44 2.92 14.93
CA ILE A 36 -13.41 2.03 14.40
C ILE A 36 -12.22 2.86 13.93
N GLU A 37 -11.04 2.58 14.47
CA GLU A 37 -9.81 3.17 13.96
C GLU A 37 -9.39 2.51 12.64
N ILE A 38 -9.47 3.23 11.52
CA ILE A 38 -9.11 2.72 10.19
C ILE A 38 -7.76 3.30 9.72
N ARG A 39 -6.77 2.42 9.61
CA ARG A 39 -5.40 2.74 9.17
C ARG A 39 -5.16 2.26 7.75
N TYR A 40 -4.53 3.09 6.92
CA TYR A 40 -4.00 2.71 5.62
C TYR A 40 -2.49 2.58 5.74
N ALA A 41 -1.96 1.37 5.51
CA ALA A 41 -0.55 1.08 5.70
C ALA A 41 0.07 0.55 4.40
N TRP A 42 1.23 1.07 4.04
CA TRP A 42 1.96 0.61 2.86
C TRP A 42 2.70 -0.71 3.14
N PRO A 43 2.59 -1.76 2.29
CA PRO A 43 3.14 -3.08 2.59
C PRO A 43 4.64 -3.20 2.29
N ALA A 44 5.09 -2.53 1.23
CA ALA A 44 6.34 -2.83 0.58
C ALA A 44 7.42 -1.85 1.01
N ASN A 45 8.56 -2.38 1.46
CA ASN A 45 9.76 -1.58 1.64
C ASN A 45 10.37 -1.30 0.25
N LEU A 46 10.41 -0.03 -0.13
CA LEU A 46 10.88 0.39 -1.45
C LEU A 46 12.37 0.11 -1.68
N ASP A 47 13.20 0.16 -0.64
CA ASP A 47 14.62 -0.17 -0.75
C ASP A 47 14.81 -1.67 -1.04
N LEU A 48 14.01 -2.53 -0.39
CA LEU A 48 14.03 -3.97 -0.65
C LEU A 48 13.50 -4.29 -2.05
N LEU A 49 12.43 -3.62 -2.49
CA LEU A 49 11.89 -3.78 -3.83
C LEU A 49 12.90 -3.34 -4.91
N ALA A 50 13.49 -2.16 -4.74
CA ALA A 50 14.51 -1.64 -5.64
C ALA A 50 15.73 -2.57 -5.71
N LYS A 51 16.18 -3.09 -4.56
CA LYS A 51 17.27 -4.07 -4.50
C LYS A 51 16.91 -5.37 -5.22
N MET A 52 15.71 -5.91 -5.00
CA MET A 52 15.25 -7.12 -5.68
C MET A 52 15.26 -6.96 -7.20
N LEU A 53 14.76 -5.83 -7.71
CA LEU A 53 14.76 -5.52 -9.14
C LEU A 53 16.19 -5.36 -9.68
N ALA A 54 17.06 -4.64 -8.97
CA ALA A 54 18.46 -4.46 -9.36
C ALA A 54 19.23 -5.78 -9.38
N ASP A 55 19.02 -6.66 -8.40
CA ASP A 55 19.64 -7.99 -8.38
C ASP A 55 19.08 -8.89 -9.48
N HIS A 56 17.80 -8.75 -9.84
CA HIS A 56 17.22 -9.48 -10.95
C HIS A 56 17.85 -9.06 -12.29
N LEU A 57 18.17 -7.78 -12.49
CA LEU A 57 18.84 -7.33 -13.72
C LEU A 57 20.20 -8.03 -13.93
N LYS A 58 20.94 -8.31 -12.84
CA LYS A 58 22.23 -9.02 -12.91
C LYS A 58 22.12 -10.44 -13.44
N THR A 59 20.95 -11.07 -13.40
CA THR A 59 20.77 -12.42 -13.99
C THR A 59 20.82 -12.41 -15.52
N PHE A 60 20.87 -11.22 -16.13
CA PHE A 60 20.96 -11.01 -17.57
C PHE A 60 22.29 -10.37 -17.99
N GLU A 61 23.22 -10.16 -17.06
CA GLU A 61 24.58 -9.70 -17.36
C GLU A 61 25.44 -10.94 -17.69
N ASP A 62 26.03 -10.97 -18.89
CA ASP A 62 26.90 -12.06 -19.37
C ASP A 62 28.21 -12.19 -18.58
#